data_AF-A0A2M8A003-F1
#
_entry.id   AF-A0A2M8A003-F1
#
_cell.length_a   1.000
_cell.length_b   1.000
_cell.length_c   1.000
_cell.angle_alpha   90.00
_cell.angle_beta   90.00
_cell.angle_gamma   90.00
#
_symmetry.space_group_name_H-M   'P 1'
#
loop_
_entity.id
_entity.type
_entity.pdbx_description
1 polymer ?
#
loop_
_entity_poly.entity_id
_entity_poly.type
_entity_poly.pdbx_seq_one_letter_code
_entity_poly.pdbx_strand_id
1 'polypeptide(L)'
;MLTMIANTNYAVSVPKIAPGFNRLENYVGYDVMLYILRFLYYLVFRAKKYGYNKQYLVNQIEKFEKQSRLPGFLSSLPIDQLLIKLEDAQFFYPIRKHEVTFPVFH
;
A
#
# COMPACT_ATOMS: atom_id res chain seq x y z
N MET A 1 -12.17 -18.77 -50.25
CA MET A 1 -11.34 -17.57 -49.94
C MET A 1 -11.68 -17.19 -48.50
N LEU A 2 -10.90 -17.68 -47.53
CA LEU A 2 -11.17 -17.50 -46.10
C LEU A 2 -10.35 -16.33 -45.57
N THR A 3 -11.06 -15.30 -45.13
CA THR A 3 -10.52 -14.12 -44.46
C THR A 3 -9.87 -14.53 -43.14
N MET A 4 -8.55 -14.35 -43.04
CA MET A 4 -7.84 -14.48 -41.77
C MET A 4 -8.28 -13.34 -40.85
N ILE A 5 -8.98 -13.69 -39.78
CA ILE A 5 -9.28 -12.78 -38.67
C ILE A 5 -7.95 -12.44 -38.01
N ALA A 6 -7.59 -11.16 -38.02
CA ALA A 6 -6.44 -10.64 -37.31
C ALA A 6 -6.58 -11.02 -35.83
N ASN A 7 -5.65 -11.84 -35.34
CA ASN A 7 -5.45 -12.05 -33.91
C ASN A 7 -4.95 -10.72 -33.35
N THR A 8 -5.88 -9.86 -32.95
CA THR A 8 -5.62 -8.78 -32.01
C THR A 8 -5.18 -9.46 -30.72
N ASN A 9 -3.87 -9.67 -30.60
CA ASN A 9 -3.22 -9.82 -29.31
C ASN A 9 -3.54 -8.54 -28.56
N TYR A 10 -4.66 -8.53 -27.84
CA TYR A 10 -4.79 -7.73 -26.65
C TYR A 10 -3.68 -8.25 -25.73
N ALA A 11 -2.47 -7.73 -25.93
CA ALA A 11 -1.55 -7.54 -24.84
C ALA A 11 -2.34 -6.69 -23.86
N VAL A 12 -3.10 -7.36 -23.00
CA VAL A 12 -3.50 -6.82 -21.72
C VAL A 12 -2.16 -6.47 -21.12
N SER A 13 -1.78 -5.20 -21.32
CA SER A 13 -0.75 -4.56 -20.53
C SER A 13 -1.32 -4.62 -19.13
N VAL A 14 -1.11 -5.75 -18.46
CA VAL A 14 -1.15 -5.85 -17.00
C VAL A 14 -0.32 -4.65 -16.62
N PRO A 15 -0.93 -3.60 -16.04
CA PRO A 15 -0.15 -2.47 -15.65
C PRO A 15 0.94 -3.06 -14.78
N LYS A 16 2.20 -2.81 -15.14
CA LYS A 16 3.34 -3.13 -14.28
C LYS A 16 3.20 -2.22 -13.08
N ILE A 17 2.21 -2.49 -12.24
CA ILE A 17 2.01 -1.84 -10.98
C ILE A 17 3.25 -2.28 -10.20
N ALA A 18 4.18 -1.36 -10.07
CA ALA A 18 5.45 -1.62 -9.42
C ALA A 18 5.13 -2.16 -8.02
N PRO A 19 5.69 -3.30 -7.59
CA PRO A 19 5.29 -3.87 -6.31
C PRO A 19 5.50 -2.86 -5.19
N GLY A 20 4.41 -2.62 -4.46
CA GLY A 20 4.38 -1.69 -3.33
C GLY A 20 5.40 -2.12 -2.28
N PHE A 21 6.22 -1.16 -1.85
CA PHE A 21 7.24 -1.34 -0.80
C PHE A 21 8.31 -2.42 -1.06
N ASN A 22 8.73 -2.63 -2.32
CA ASN A 22 9.80 -3.57 -2.70
C ASN A 22 11.04 -3.63 -1.78
N ARG A 23 11.47 -2.51 -1.18
CA ARG A 23 12.60 -2.53 -0.23
C ARG A 23 12.25 -3.09 1.14
N LEU A 24 11.02 -2.85 1.61
CA LEU A 24 10.54 -3.35 2.89
C LEU A 24 10.27 -4.85 2.80
N GLU A 25 9.62 -5.31 1.74
CA GLU A 25 9.29 -6.71 1.52
C GLU A 25 10.53 -7.60 1.56
N ASN A 26 11.61 -7.20 0.87
CA ASN A 26 12.89 -7.91 0.88
C ASN A 26 13.62 -7.87 2.24
N TYR A 27 13.34 -6.86 3.07
CA TYR A 27 14.02 -6.67 4.36
C TYR A 27 13.35 -7.45 5.50
N VAL A 28 12.03 -7.49 5.53
CA VAL A 28 11.27 -8.11 6.64
C VAL A 28 10.66 -9.47 6.30
N GLY A 29 10.59 -9.84 5.02
CA GLY A 29 9.88 -11.03 4.56
C GLY A 29 8.36 -10.83 4.49
N TYR A 30 7.70 -11.72 3.74
CA TYR A 30 6.30 -11.57 3.35
C TYR A 30 5.30 -11.50 4.53
N ASP A 31 5.44 -12.38 5.53
CA ASP A 31 4.50 -12.40 6.67
C ASP A 31 4.58 -11.13 7.53
N VAL A 32 5.80 -10.63 7.75
CA VAL A 32 6.03 -9.39 8.50
C VAL A 32 5.55 -8.19 7.69
N MET A 33 5.75 -8.22 6.37
CA MET A 33 5.23 -7.20 5.46
C MET A 33 3.70 -7.10 5.53
N LEU A 34 3.00 -8.23 5.50
CA LEU A 34 1.55 -8.27 5.67
C LEU A 34 1.10 -7.72 7.04
N TYR A 35 1.84 -8.01 8.11
CA TYR A 35 1.58 -7.46 9.43
C TYR A 35 1.73 -5.93 9.45
N ILE A 36 2.81 -5.41 8.87
CA ILE A 36 3.05 -3.96 8.76
C ILE A 36 1.93 -3.28 7.97
N LEU A 37 1.56 -3.83 6.81
CA LEU A 37 0.47 -3.30 6.00
C LEU A 37 -0.84 -3.26 6.79
N ARG A 38 -1.21 -4.38 7.44
CA ARG A 38 -2.42 -4.45 8.29
C ARG A 38 -2.45 -3.35 9.34
N PHE A 39 -1.32 -3.11 10.00
CA PHE A 39 -1.19 -2.05 10.99
C PHE A 39 -1.35 -0.66 10.37
N LEU A 40 -0.73 -0.41 9.21
CA LEU A 40 -0.84 0.86 8.50
C LEU A 40 -2.28 1.14 8.04
N TYR A 41 -2.98 0.16 7.45
CA TYR A 41 -4.40 0.32 7.14
C TYR A 41 -5.20 0.65 8.40
N TYR A 42 -5.00 -0.10 9.49
CA TYR A 42 -5.68 0.17 10.76
C TYR A 42 -5.46 1.62 11.23
N LEU A 43 -4.23 2.14 11.17
CA LEU A 43 -3.93 3.52 11.54
C LEU A 43 -4.65 4.52 10.64
N VAL A 44 -4.63 4.33 9.33
CA VAL A 44 -5.25 5.22 8.34
C VAL A 44 -6.77 5.28 8.54
N PHE A 45 -7.43 4.12 8.64
CA PHE A 45 -8.88 4.06 8.89
C PHE A 45 -9.25 4.61 10.26
N ARG A 46 -8.43 4.35 11.30
CA ARG A 46 -8.63 4.94 12.62
C ARG A 46 -8.51 6.46 12.57
N ALA A 47 -7.47 6.99 11.94
CA ALA A 47 -7.27 8.42 11.82
C ALA A 47 -8.46 9.10 11.14
N LYS A 48 -8.97 8.53 10.05
CA LYS A 48 -10.17 9.06 9.40
C LYS A 48 -11.41 9.01 10.31
N LYS A 49 -11.65 7.89 10.99
CA LYS A 49 -12.81 7.70 11.88
C LYS A 49 -12.86 8.73 13.02
N TYR A 50 -11.71 9.11 13.56
CA TYR A 50 -11.60 10.03 14.69
C TYR A 50 -11.25 11.47 14.29
N GLY A 51 -11.17 11.78 12.99
CA GLY A 51 -10.85 13.13 12.51
C GLY A 51 -9.41 13.57 12.79
N TYR A 52 -8.46 12.63 12.88
CA TYR A 52 -7.05 12.96 13.04
C TYR A 52 -6.42 13.43 11.73
N ASN A 53 -5.48 14.37 11.84
CA ASN A 53 -4.76 14.94 10.70
C ASN A 53 -3.58 14.07 10.26
N LYS A 54 -2.95 14.42 9.13
CA LYS A 54 -1.78 13.71 8.59
C LYS A 54 -0.59 13.68 9.57
N GLN A 55 -0.43 14.71 10.39
CA GLN A 55 0.64 14.77 11.41
C GLN A 55 0.52 13.65 12.43
N TYR A 56 -0.72 13.31 12.83
CA TYR A 56 -0.96 12.16 13.71
C TYR A 56 -0.47 10.85 13.07
N LEU A 57 -0.72 10.63 11.77
CA LEU A 57 -0.26 9.44 11.07
C LEU A 57 1.27 9.34 11.05
N VAL A 58 1.94 10.44 10.71
CA VAL A 58 3.42 10.52 10.75
C VAL A 58 3.95 10.09 12.12
N ASN A 59 3.43 10.68 13.19
CA ASN A 59 3.85 10.37 14.55
C ASN A 59 3.61 8.90 14.93
N GLN A 60 2.49 8.30 14.52
CA GLN A 60 2.19 6.89 14.80
C GLN A 60 3.09 5.94 14.00
N ILE A 61 3.39 6.29 12.74
CA ILE A 61 4.28 5.52 11.88
C ILE A 61 5.71 5.55 12.42
N GLU A 62 6.23 6.72 12.78
CA GLU A 62 7.57 6.84 13.39
C GLU A 62 7.68 6.07 14.71
N LYS A 63 6.63 6.12 15.54
CA LYS A 63 6.60 5.36 16.79
C LYS A 63 6.64 3.86 16.50
N PHE A 64 5.86 3.39 15.54
CA PHE A 64 5.85 1.99 15.12
C PHE A 64 7.22 1.54 14.59
N GLU A 65 7.86 2.34 13.75
CA GLU A 65 9.19 2.03 13.22
C GLU A 65 10.24 1.87 14.32
N LYS A 66 10.25 2.79 15.30
CA LYS A 66 11.16 2.72 16.45
C LYS A 66 10.95 1.44 17.26
N GLN A 67 9.69 1.03 17.45
CA GLN A 67 9.35 -0.20 18.19
C GLN A 67 9.71 -1.46 17.41
N SER A 68 9.49 -1.45 16.09
CA SER A 68 9.73 -2.58 15.20
C SER A 68 11.18 -2.71 14.73
N ARG A 69 12.08 -1.80 15.15
CA ARG A 69 13.47 -1.71 14.67
C ARG A 69 13.58 -1.53 13.15
N LEU A 70 12.64 -0.77 12.57
CA LEU A 70 12.57 -0.43 11.14
C LEU A 70 12.69 1.09 10.91
N PRO A 71 13.68 1.78 11.50
CA PRO A 71 13.75 3.23 11.41
C PRO A 71 13.93 3.69 9.95
N GLY A 72 13.04 4.58 9.50
CA GLY A 72 13.17 5.22 8.19
C GLY A 72 12.67 4.40 7.00
N PHE A 73 12.07 3.22 7.18
CA PHE A 73 11.56 2.43 6.05
C PHE A 73 10.25 2.98 5.46
N LEU A 74 9.37 3.45 6.32
CA LEU A 74 8.05 4.02 6.07
C LEU A 74 8.08 5.55 6.19
N SER A 75 8.82 6.09 7.17
CA SER A 75 8.92 7.54 7.44
C SER A 75 9.85 8.29 6.50
N SER A 76 10.70 7.60 5.72
CA SER A 76 11.51 8.24 4.67
C SER A 76 10.69 8.71 3.47
N LEU A 77 9.46 8.21 3.32
CA LEU A 77 8.55 8.64 2.27
C LEU A 77 7.63 9.75 2.81
N PRO A 78 7.35 10.81 2.03
CA PRO A 78 6.29 11.75 2.35
C PRO A 78 4.98 11.02 2.61
N ILE A 79 4.23 11.43 3.64
CA ILE A 79 3.00 10.74 4.06
C ILE A 79 1.99 10.58 2.91
N ASP A 80 1.90 11.55 2.01
CA ASP A 80 1.01 11.47 0.84
C ASP A 80 1.44 10.36 -0.14
N GLN A 81 2.74 10.22 -0.39
CA GLN A 81 3.27 9.13 -1.21
C GLN A 81 3.08 7.77 -0.53
N LEU A 82 3.23 7.73 0.81
CA LEU A 82 2.98 6.52 1.59
C LEU A 82 1.53 6.08 1.48
N LEU A 83 0.58 7.03 1.56
CA LEU A 83 -0.86 6.77 1.42
C LEU A 83 -1.21 6.25 0.02
N ILE A 84 -0.66 6.85 -1.04
CA ILE A 84 -0.85 6.35 -2.43
C ILE A 84 -0.32 4.92 -2.56
N LYS A 85 0.89 4.64 -2.05
CA LYS A 85 1.45 3.28 -2.09
C LYS A 85 0.65 2.28 -1.26
N LEU A 86 0.05 2.71 -0.16
CA LEU A 86 -0.87 1.90 0.64
C LEU A 86 -2.17 1.63 -0.10
N GLU A 87 -2.70 2.60 -0.82
CA GLU A 87 -3.86 2.40 -1.68
C GLU A 87 -3.52 1.40 -2.80
N ASP A 88 -2.40 1.54 -3.50
CA ASP A 88 -1.96 0.60 -4.53
C ASP A 88 -1.72 -0.81 -3.95
N ALA A 89 -1.12 -0.90 -2.75
CA ALA A 89 -0.82 -2.16 -2.09
C ALA A 89 -2.08 -3.01 -1.79
N GLN A 90 -3.27 -2.41 -1.73
CA GLN A 90 -4.50 -3.15 -1.41
C GLN A 90 -4.86 -4.18 -2.49
N PHE A 91 -4.46 -3.92 -3.74
CA PHE A 91 -4.70 -4.79 -4.88
C PHE A 91 -3.74 -5.99 -4.90
N PHE A 92 -2.55 -5.87 -4.31
CA PHE A 92 -1.54 -6.94 -4.24
C PHE A 92 -1.64 -7.77 -2.97
N TYR A 93 -2.02 -7.11 -1.87
CA TYR A 93 -2.03 -7.68 -0.53
C TYR A 93 -3.46 -7.59 0.03
N PRO A 94 -4.36 -8.50 -0.38
CA PRO A 94 -5.75 -8.47 0.05
C PRO A 94 -5.83 -8.75 1.56
N ILE A 95 -5.95 -7.68 2.34
CA ILE A 95 -6.00 -7.76 3.80
C ILE A 95 -7.41 -8.12 4.30
N ARG A 96 -8.44 -7.97 3.46
CA ARG A 96 -9.79 -8.56 3.60
C ARG A 96 -10.42 -8.84 2.23
N LYS A 97 -11.45 -9.69 2.21
CA LYS A 97 -12.23 -10.15 1.03
C LYS A 97 -12.92 -9.06 0.19
N HIS A 98 -12.86 -7.79 0.56
CA HIS A 98 -13.55 -6.70 -0.14
C HIS A 98 -12.57 -5.54 -0.31
N GLU A 99 -12.46 -5.02 -1.53
CA GLU A 99 -11.84 -3.74 -1.83
C GLU A 99 -12.43 -2.69 -0.88
N VAL A 100 -11.60 -2.11 -0.01
CA VAL A 100 -12.06 -1.10 0.95
C VAL A 100 -11.76 0.26 0.35
N THR A 101 -12.73 1.17 0.31
CA THR A 101 -12.48 2.54 -0.13
C THR A 101 -11.41 3.19 0.77
N PHE A 102 -10.25 3.50 0.19
CA PHE A 102 -9.12 4.05 0.94
C PHE A 102 -9.43 5.50 1.37
N PRO A 103 -9.16 5.88 2.64
CA PRO A 103 -9.51 7.20 3.13
C PRO A 103 -8.70 8.33 2.46
N VAL A 104 -9.42 9.30 1.89
CA VAL A 104 -8.81 10.55 1.40
C VAL A 104 -8.71 11.57 2.55
N PHE A 105 -7.52 12.15 2.72
CA PHE A 105 -7.26 13.23 3.67
C PHE A 105 -7.26 14.56 2.93
N HIS A 106 -8.17 15.46 3.29
CA HIS A 106 -8.21 16.84 2.81
C HIS A 106 -7.25 17.72 3.60
#